data_AF-A0A0N0LJ49-F1
#
_entry.id   AF-A0A0N0LJ49-F1
#
_cell.length_a   1.000
_cell.length_b   1.000
_cell.length_c   1.000
_cell.angle_alpha   90.00
_cell.angle_beta   90.00
_cell.angle_gamma   90.00
#
_symmetry.space_group_name_H-M   'P 1'
#
loop_
_entity.id
_entity.type
_entity.pdbx_description
1 polymer ?
#
loop_
_entity_poly.entity_id
_entity_poly.type
_entity_poly.pdbx_seq_one_letter_code
_entity_poly.pdbx_strand_id
1 'polypeptide(L)'
;MTNDNYKLKADNSKDYIVVEIPEKTKEELFIMSKKYLNFNYKGIRNDGYNEVENEQIIIDVLSRDYRKIWINLQGGNLWKVSNRYEFNFKDGKLMIRPYFSHFSNTENNSIAKITVLYDSRGEVRKENIMSFVEALANNFIRDFKKGIEEYKSNDW
;
A
#
# COMPACT_ATOMS: atom_id res chain seq x y z
N MET A 1 -5.37 5.39 10.93
CA MET A 1 -4.38 4.32 11.23
C MET A 1 -4.15 4.30 12.73
N THR A 2 -3.80 3.16 13.28
CA THR A 2 -3.41 3.04 14.69
C THR A 2 -1.88 2.89 14.80
N ASN A 3 -1.33 2.88 16.02
CA ASN A 3 0.05 2.41 16.22
C ASN A 3 0.30 1.02 15.59
N ASP A 4 -0.77 0.23 15.37
CA ASP A 4 -0.75 -1.07 14.70
C ASP A 4 -1.07 -0.99 13.18
N ASN A 5 -0.82 0.13 12.50
CA ASN A 5 -1.07 0.35 11.06
C ASN A 5 -2.56 0.48 10.65
N TYR A 6 -2.85 0.31 9.35
CA TYR A 6 -4.18 0.46 8.74
C TYR A 6 -5.13 -0.59 9.32
N LYS A 7 -6.26 -0.15 9.86
CA LYS A 7 -7.39 -1.00 10.25
C LYS A 7 -8.60 -0.61 9.42
N LEU A 8 -9.43 -1.58 9.04
CA LEU A 8 -10.67 -1.33 8.30
C LEU A 8 -11.64 -0.53 9.18
N LYS A 9 -12.14 0.62 8.69
CA LYS A 9 -13.04 1.48 9.48
C LYS A 9 -14.34 0.80 9.93
N ALA A 10 -14.84 -0.16 9.15
CA ALA A 10 -16.04 -0.93 9.47
C ALA A 10 -15.77 -2.11 10.43
N ASP A 11 -14.53 -2.59 10.47
CA ASP A 11 -14.10 -3.73 11.29
C ASP A 11 -12.66 -3.48 11.76
N ASN A 12 -12.53 -2.79 12.89
CA ASN A 12 -11.22 -2.46 13.46
C ASN A 12 -10.43 -3.70 13.92
N SER A 13 -11.01 -4.90 13.86
CA SER A 13 -10.30 -6.16 14.13
C SER A 13 -9.47 -6.66 12.95
N LYS A 14 -9.69 -6.12 11.74
CA LYS A 14 -9.01 -6.54 10.51
C LYS A 14 -8.21 -5.39 9.89
N ASP A 15 -6.99 -5.71 9.48
CA ASP A 15 -6.05 -4.80 8.82
C ASP A 15 -5.92 -5.08 7.30
N TYR A 16 -6.76 -5.96 6.77
CA TYR A 16 -6.70 -6.44 5.39
C TYR A 16 -8.03 -6.32 4.67
N ILE A 17 -7.97 -6.30 3.34
CA ILE A 17 -9.12 -6.26 2.43
C ILE A 17 -9.18 -7.57 1.66
N VAL A 18 -10.38 -8.14 1.49
CA VAL A 18 -10.59 -9.30 0.61
C VAL A 18 -11.25 -8.80 -0.67
N VAL A 19 -10.69 -9.20 -1.81
CA VAL A 19 -11.27 -8.97 -3.13
C VAL A 19 -11.72 -10.32 -3.66
N GLU A 20 -13.03 -10.45 -3.91
CA GLU A 20 -13.65 -11.68 -4.42
C GLU A 20 -13.83 -11.59 -5.94
N ILE A 21 -13.29 -12.58 -6.65
CA ILE A 21 -13.39 -12.77 -8.10
C ILE A 21 -13.65 -14.27 -8.34
N PRO A 22 -14.89 -14.76 -8.10
CA PRO A 22 -15.17 -16.20 -7.95
C PRO A 22 -14.79 -17.07 -9.16
N GLU A 23 -14.82 -16.49 -10.36
CA GLU A 23 -14.54 -17.17 -11.64
C GLU A 23 -13.03 -17.34 -11.92
N LYS A 24 -12.15 -16.98 -10.99
CA LYS A 24 -10.70 -17.03 -11.15
C LYS A 24 -10.03 -17.99 -10.18
N THR A 25 -9.14 -18.81 -10.70
CA THR A 25 -8.25 -19.66 -9.92
C THR A 25 -7.20 -18.83 -9.19
N LYS A 26 -6.62 -19.40 -8.13
CA LYS A 26 -5.50 -18.80 -7.39
C LYS A 26 -4.34 -18.38 -8.32
N GLU A 27 -3.98 -19.26 -9.26
CA GLU A 27 -2.90 -19.03 -10.22
C GLU A 27 -3.21 -17.87 -11.18
N GLU A 28 -4.43 -17.82 -11.74
CA GLU A 28 -4.84 -16.69 -12.57
C GLU A 28 -4.77 -15.37 -11.80
N LEU A 29 -5.27 -15.34 -10.57
CA LEU A 29 -5.22 -14.14 -9.72
C LEU A 29 -3.78 -13.72 -9.42
N PHE A 30 -2.89 -14.67 -9.14
CA PHE A 30 -1.47 -14.40 -8.92
C PHE A 30 -0.83 -13.78 -10.17
N ILE A 31 -1.03 -14.39 -11.34
CA ILE A 31 -0.48 -13.92 -12.62
C ILE A 31 -1.03 -12.54 -12.98
N MET A 32 -2.34 -12.34 -12.87
CA MET A 32 -3.00 -11.05 -13.15
C MET A 32 -2.45 -9.95 -12.25
N SER A 33 -2.33 -10.23 -10.96
CA SER A 33 -1.78 -9.30 -9.97
C SER A 33 -0.33 -8.94 -10.30
N LYS A 34 0.51 -9.95 -10.57
CA LYS A 34 1.91 -9.75 -10.97
C LYS A 34 2.01 -8.91 -12.24
N LYS A 35 1.19 -9.17 -13.26
CA LYS A 35 1.18 -8.37 -14.50
C LYS A 35 0.75 -6.92 -14.23
N TYR A 36 -0.33 -6.71 -13.49
CA TYR A 36 -0.80 -5.38 -13.13
C TYR A 36 0.27 -4.57 -12.39
N LEU A 37 0.89 -5.17 -11.37
CA LEU A 37 1.91 -4.52 -10.55
C LEU A 37 3.14 -4.13 -11.38
N ASN A 38 3.63 -5.05 -12.22
CA ASN A 38 4.76 -4.80 -13.10
C ASN A 38 4.49 -3.71 -14.15
N PHE A 39 3.26 -3.64 -14.65
CA PHE A 39 2.87 -2.62 -15.64
C PHE A 39 2.76 -1.23 -15.01
N ASN A 40 2.10 -1.12 -13.85
CA ASN A 40 1.76 0.18 -13.25
C ASN A 40 2.86 0.77 -12.36
N TYR A 41 3.75 -0.07 -11.83
CA TYR A 41 4.75 0.34 -10.85
C TYR A 41 6.15 -0.11 -11.28
N LYS A 42 6.74 0.68 -12.16
CA LYS A 42 8.14 0.49 -12.61
C LYS A 42 9.08 0.64 -11.42
N GLY A 43 10.02 -0.30 -11.26
CA GLY A 43 11.09 -0.23 -10.26
C GLY A 43 10.87 -1.02 -8.97
N ILE A 44 9.66 -1.53 -8.68
CA ILE A 44 9.43 -2.35 -7.46
C ILE A 44 10.35 -3.58 -7.45
N ARG A 45 10.67 -4.16 -8.61
CA ARG A 45 11.55 -5.34 -8.72
C ARG A 45 12.96 -5.14 -8.17
N ASN A 46 13.45 -3.89 -8.10
CA ASN A 46 14.81 -3.61 -7.67
C ASN A 46 14.91 -3.42 -6.16
N ASP A 47 13.84 -2.92 -5.52
CA ASP A 47 13.76 -2.70 -4.09
C ASP A 47 12.31 -2.90 -3.61
N GLY A 48 12.12 -3.84 -2.69
CA GLY A 48 10.84 -4.06 -2.02
C GLY A 48 9.86 -4.99 -2.71
N TYR A 49 10.26 -5.76 -3.75
CA TYR A 49 9.49 -6.89 -4.28
C TYR A 49 9.92 -8.21 -3.65
N ASN A 50 8.97 -9.01 -3.18
CA ASN A 50 9.18 -10.41 -2.81
C ASN A 50 7.97 -11.25 -3.23
N GLU A 51 8.18 -12.50 -3.64
CA GLU A 51 7.09 -13.40 -4.03
C GLU A 51 7.34 -14.83 -3.57
N VAL A 52 6.26 -15.50 -3.19
CA VAL A 52 6.18 -16.96 -3.12
C VAL A 52 5.20 -17.36 -4.22
N GLU A 53 5.70 -18.10 -5.21
CA GLU A 53 4.95 -18.42 -6.42
C GLU A 53 3.57 -19.01 -6.10
N ASN A 54 2.53 -18.44 -6.73
CA ASN A 54 1.12 -18.82 -6.56
C ASN A 54 0.54 -18.69 -5.13
N GLU A 55 1.27 -18.07 -4.20
CA GLU A 55 0.83 -17.93 -2.79
C GLU A 55 0.81 -16.48 -2.33
N GLN A 56 1.91 -15.74 -2.55
CA GLN A 56 2.09 -14.43 -1.96
C GLN A 56 2.90 -13.48 -2.86
N ILE A 57 2.50 -12.21 -2.87
CA ILE A 57 3.31 -11.10 -3.42
C ILE A 57 3.42 -10.02 -2.35
N ILE A 58 4.61 -9.52 -2.09
CA ILE A 58 4.86 -8.37 -1.21
C ILE A 58 5.54 -7.30 -2.03
N ILE A 59 5.01 -6.08 -1.97
CA ILE A 59 5.58 -4.92 -2.65
C ILE A 59 5.70 -3.71 -1.72
N ASP A 60 6.75 -2.93 -1.90
CA ASP A 60 6.85 -1.57 -1.38
C ASP A 60 6.56 -0.56 -2.50
N VAL A 61 5.63 0.35 -2.25
CA VAL A 61 5.21 1.38 -3.20
C VAL A 61 5.44 2.74 -2.58
N LEU A 62 6.32 3.51 -3.21
CA LEU A 62 6.50 4.92 -2.91
C LEU A 62 5.47 5.76 -3.68
N SER A 63 4.82 6.70 -3.00
CA SER A 63 3.84 7.58 -3.62
C SER A 63 4.47 8.41 -4.74
N ARG A 64 3.72 8.59 -5.83
CA ARG A 64 4.13 9.49 -6.93
C ARG A 64 4.12 10.93 -6.44
N ASP A 65 3.06 11.31 -5.73
CA ASP A 65 2.89 12.63 -5.14
C ASP A 65 3.74 12.78 -3.87
N TYR A 66 4.28 13.97 -3.69
CA TYR A 66 4.88 14.42 -2.44
C TYR A 66 3.98 15.47 -1.81
N ARG A 67 4.01 15.59 -0.48
CA ARG A 67 3.25 16.60 0.25
C ARG A 67 4.15 17.34 1.23
N LYS A 68 3.88 18.63 1.42
CA LYS A 68 4.53 19.39 2.48
C LYS A 68 3.99 18.94 3.85
N ILE A 69 4.82 18.23 4.61
CA ILE A 69 4.51 17.68 5.92
C ILE A 69 5.57 18.18 6.89
N TRP A 70 5.18 19.07 7.80
CA TRP A 70 6.10 19.63 8.80
C TRP A 70 6.42 18.59 9.88
N ILE A 71 7.45 17.78 9.62
CA ILE A 71 8.05 16.80 10.55
C ILE A 71 9.36 17.38 11.10
N ASN A 72 10.19 17.94 10.23
CA ASN A 72 11.46 18.54 10.62
C ASN A 72 11.27 20.03 10.92
N LEU A 73 11.71 20.47 12.10
CA LEU A 73 11.68 21.88 12.50
C LEU A 73 12.65 22.75 11.67
N GLN A 74 13.68 22.14 11.09
CA GLN A 74 14.67 22.80 10.24
C GLN A 74 14.88 21.98 8.96
N GLY A 75 14.89 22.64 7.80
CA GLY A 75 15.15 22.02 6.50
C GLY A 75 13.91 21.63 5.69
N GLY A 76 14.14 20.79 4.68
CA GLY A 76 13.14 20.32 3.73
C GLY A 76 12.01 19.52 4.39
N ASN A 77 10.79 19.78 3.95
CA ASN A 77 9.56 19.18 4.48
C ASN A 77 8.65 18.66 3.36
N LEU A 78 9.18 18.37 2.17
CA LEU A 78 8.47 17.62 1.14
C LEU A 78 8.71 16.12 1.33
N TRP A 79 7.62 15.40 1.63
CA TRP A 79 7.67 13.98 1.96
C TRP A 79 6.79 13.17 1.00
N LYS A 80 7.31 12.01 0.60
CA LYS A 80 6.55 10.93 -0.02
C LYS A 80 6.18 9.88 1.01
N VAL A 81 5.13 9.13 0.73
CA VAL A 81 4.65 8.04 1.58
C VAL A 81 5.07 6.72 0.94
N SER A 82 5.75 5.88 1.70
CA SER A 82 6.02 4.49 1.34
C SER A 82 5.03 3.60 2.06
N ASN A 83 4.28 2.82 1.29
CA ASN A 83 3.39 1.77 1.80
C ASN A 83 3.86 0.41 1.32
N ARG A 84 3.82 -0.58 2.21
CA ARG A 84 3.96 -1.99 1.86
C ARG A 84 2.59 -2.59 1.63
N TYR A 85 2.46 -3.45 0.63
CA TYR A 85 1.24 -4.22 0.39
C TYR A 85 1.60 -5.70 0.31
N GLU A 86 0.89 -6.49 1.10
CA GLU A 86 0.99 -7.95 1.10
C GLU A 86 -0.26 -8.53 0.44
N PHE A 87 -0.06 -9.29 -0.63
CA PHE A 87 -1.10 -9.98 -1.37
C PHE A 87 -1.01 -11.47 -1.06
N ASN A 88 -2.13 -12.09 -0.68
CA ASN A 88 -2.23 -13.54 -0.48
C ASN A 88 -3.38 -14.09 -1.33
N PHE A 89 -3.15 -15.20 -2.01
CA PHE A 89 -4.06 -15.70 -3.05
C PHE A 89 -4.78 -16.97 -2.62
N LYS A 90 -6.06 -17.10 -2.98
CA LYS A 90 -6.87 -18.32 -2.90
C LYS A 90 -7.75 -18.42 -4.14
N ASP A 91 -8.38 -19.57 -4.37
CA ASP A 91 -9.36 -19.68 -5.44
C ASP A 91 -10.53 -18.73 -5.17
N GLY A 92 -10.92 -18.01 -6.23
CA GLY A 92 -12.03 -17.07 -6.22
C GLY A 92 -11.80 -15.79 -5.44
N LYS A 93 -10.63 -15.57 -4.81
CA LYS A 93 -10.36 -14.35 -4.03
C LYS A 93 -8.90 -14.14 -3.68
N LEU A 94 -8.56 -12.89 -3.38
CA LEU A 94 -7.26 -12.56 -2.80
C LEU A 94 -7.42 -11.60 -1.62
N MET A 95 -6.48 -11.67 -0.69
CA MET A 95 -6.38 -10.76 0.44
C MET A 95 -5.26 -9.75 0.17
N ILE A 96 -5.52 -8.47 0.44
CA ILE A 96 -4.55 -7.38 0.34
C ILE A 96 -4.43 -6.73 1.71
N ARG A 97 -3.23 -6.72 2.26
CA ARG A 97 -2.94 -6.05 3.53
C ARG A 97 -2.02 -4.85 3.29
N PRO A 98 -2.53 -3.62 3.39
CA PRO A 98 -1.69 -2.43 3.36
C PRO A 98 -1.00 -2.22 4.70
N TYR A 99 0.24 -1.75 4.65
CA TYR A 99 1.03 -1.36 5.80
C TYR A 99 1.71 -0.04 5.50
N PHE A 100 1.64 0.90 6.44
CA PHE A 100 2.46 2.09 6.33
C PHE A 100 3.91 1.69 6.64
N SER A 101 4.83 2.01 5.74
CA SER A 101 6.26 1.74 5.96
C SER A 101 6.92 2.96 6.59
N HIS A 102 7.01 4.06 5.83
CA HIS A 102 7.68 5.28 6.26
C HIS A 102 7.33 6.47 5.37
N PHE A 103 7.68 7.67 5.83
CA PHE A 103 7.82 8.85 4.99
C PHE A 103 9.26 8.95 4.50
N SER A 104 9.44 9.27 3.23
CA SER A 104 10.75 9.54 2.63
C SER A 104 10.81 11.00 2.18
N ASN A 105 11.79 11.75 2.69
CA ASN A 105 11.97 13.16 2.39
C ASN A 105 12.67 13.34 1.03
N THR A 106 12.04 14.09 0.13
CA THR A 106 12.55 14.26 -1.24
C THR A 106 13.68 15.29 -1.33
N GLU A 107 13.89 16.09 -0.29
CA GLU A 107 14.85 17.20 -0.29
C GLU A 107 16.14 16.85 0.43
N ASN A 108 16.12 15.90 1.37
CA ASN A 108 17.30 15.56 2.19
C ASN A 108 17.47 14.07 2.50
N ASN A 109 16.75 13.17 1.82
CA ASN A 109 16.81 11.70 2.01
C ASN A 109 16.50 11.21 3.43
N SER A 110 15.95 12.06 4.31
CA SER A 110 15.54 11.63 5.66
C SER A 110 14.36 10.67 5.59
N ILE A 111 14.31 9.72 6.53
CA ILE A 111 13.20 8.78 6.69
C ILE A 111 12.50 9.07 8.03
N ALA A 112 11.17 9.17 8.01
CA ALA A 112 10.36 9.32 9.22
C ALA A 112 9.36 8.17 9.36
N LYS A 113 9.24 7.61 10.57
CA LYS A 113 8.33 6.50 10.88
C LYS A 113 6.94 7.02 11.25
N ILE A 114 5.96 6.11 11.33
CA ILE A 114 4.56 6.46 11.65
C ILE A 114 4.42 7.15 13.01
N THR A 115 5.34 6.88 13.95
CA THR A 115 5.37 7.45 15.30
C THR A 115 5.41 8.97 15.32
N VAL A 116 5.90 9.63 14.25
CA VAL A 116 5.88 11.10 14.12
C VAL A 116 4.47 11.68 13.99
N LEU A 117 3.47 10.83 13.73
CA LEU A 117 2.07 11.22 13.64
C LEU A 117 1.32 11.12 14.98
N TYR A 118 1.94 10.52 16.00
CA TYR A 118 1.33 10.28 17.30
C TYR A 118 2.01 11.11 18.40
N ASP A 119 1.27 11.42 19.46
CA ASP A 119 1.84 11.98 20.69
C ASP A 119 2.43 10.88 21.59
N SER A 120 3.02 11.26 22.72
CA SER A 120 3.61 10.31 23.67
C SER A 120 2.59 9.37 24.33
N ARG A 121 1.30 9.66 24.21
CA ARG A 121 0.19 8.82 24.70
C ARG A 121 -0.35 7.89 23.62
N GLY A 122 0.16 7.99 22.39
CA GLY A 122 -0.31 7.20 21.25
C GLY A 122 -1.53 7.80 20.54
N GLU A 123 -1.89 9.04 20.84
CA GLU A 123 -3.01 9.74 20.20
C GLU A 123 -2.56 10.43 18.90
N VAL A 124 -3.42 10.44 17.89
CA VAL A 124 -3.09 11.05 16.59
C VAL A 124 -2.95 12.56 16.73
N ARG A 125 -1.76 13.10 16.45
CA ARG A 125 -1.47 14.55 16.50
C ARG A 125 -1.63 15.24 15.14
N LYS A 126 -1.63 14.47 14.06
CA LYS A 126 -1.58 14.95 12.67
C LYS A 126 -2.66 14.29 11.80
N GLU A 127 -3.93 14.49 12.16
CA GLU A 127 -5.09 13.87 11.49
C GLU A 127 -5.13 14.12 9.97
N ASN A 128 -4.81 15.33 9.51
CA ASN A 128 -4.79 15.63 8.07
C ASN A 128 -3.75 14.82 7.28
N ILE A 129 -2.65 14.44 7.93
CA ILE A 129 -1.60 13.62 7.33
C ILE A 129 -2.00 12.14 7.39
N MET A 130 -2.60 11.72 8.50
CA MET A 130 -3.22 10.41 8.67
C MET A 130 -4.23 10.13 7.53
N SER A 131 -5.16 11.05 7.30
CA SER A 131 -6.16 10.95 6.22
C SER A 131 -5.54 10.89 4.83
N PHE A 132 -4.43 11.59 4.59
CA PHE A 132 -3.72 11.53 3.31
C PHE A 132 -3.08 10.17 3.07
N VAL A 133 -2.43 9.63 4.09
CA VAL A 133 -1.80 8.31 4.03
C VAL A 133 -2.86 7.23 3.80
N GLU A 134 -3.99 7.29 4.52
CA GLU A 134 -5.16 6.43 4.29
C GLU A 134 -5.71 6.55 2.87
N ALA A 135 -5.84 7.78 2.35
CA ALA A 135 -6.31 7.99 0.99
C ALA A 135 -5.39 7.34 -0.05
N LEU A 136 -4.07 7.40 0.13
CA LEU A 136 -3.12 6.76 -0.78
C LEU A 136 -3.26 5.23 -0.79
N ALA A 137 -3.37 4.60 0.38
CA ALA A 137 -3.58 3.16 0.46
C ALA A 137 -4.93 2.73 -0.13
N ASN A 138 -5.99 3.47 0.17
CA ASN A 138 -7.33 3.19 -0.36
C ASN A 138 -7.39 3.38 -1.88
N ASN A 139 -6.75 4.43 -2.41
CA ASN A 139 -6.66 4.66 -3.85
C ASN A 139 -5.91 3.52 -4.54
N PHE A 140 -4.76 3.10 -3.98
CA PHE A 140 -4.00 1.97 -4.50
C PHE A 140 -4.86 0.70 -4.58
N ILE A 141 -5.54 0.33 -3.48
CA ILE A 141 -6.35 -0.90 -3.45
C ILE A 141 -7.53 -0.81 -4.41
N ARG A 142 -8.21 0.35 -4.49
CA ARG A 142 -9.31 0.56 -5.43
C ARG A 142 -8.84 0.43 -6.88
N ASP A 143 -7.73 1.08 -7.22
CA ASP A 143 -7.21 1.11 -8.59
C ASP A 143 -6.67 -0.27 -8.99
N PHE A 144 -6.06 -1.00 -8.04
CA PHE A 144 -5.68 -2.40 -8.21
C PHE A 144 -6.89 -3.29 -8.45
N LYS A 145 -7.90 -3.23 -7.58
CA LYS A 145 -9.14 -4.00 -7.70
C LYS A 145 -9.79 -3.78 -9.07
N LYS A 146 -9.98 -2.52 -9.45
CA LYS A 146 -10.50 -2.15 -10.76
C LYS A 146 -9.65 -2.73 -11.89
N GLY A 147 -8.33 -2.60 -11.77
CA GLY A 147 -7.39 -3.09 -12.77
C GLY A 147 -7.39 -4.60 -12.98
N ILE A 148 -7.61 -5.39 -11.92
CA ILE A 148 -7.72 -6.86 -12.03
C ILE A 148 -9.12 -7.32 -12.46
N GLU A 149 -10.19 -6.61 -12.07
CA GLU A 149 -11.56 -6.92 -12.51
C GLU A 149 -11.77 -6.60 -13.99
N GLU A 150 -11.17 -5.50 -14.46
CA GLU A 150 -11.19 -5.09 -15.88
C GLU A 150 -10.13 -5.81 -16.70
N TYR A 151 -9.29 -6.63 -16.07
CA TYR A 151 -8.26 -7.41 -16.77
C TYR A 151 -8.93 -8.47 -17.63
N LYS A 152 -9.28 -8.09 -18.85
CA LYS A 152 -9.54 -9.02 -19.93
C LYS A 152 -8.20 -9.68 -20.23
N SER A 153 -8.17 -11.01 -20.29
CA SER A 153 -7.04 -11.72 -20.88
C SER A 153 -6.83 -11.13 -22.26
N ASN A 154 -5.88 -10.20 -22.41
CA ASN A 154 -5.32 -9.89 -23.72
C ASN A 154 -4.42 -11.08 -24.03
N ASP A 155 -5.08 -12.16 -24.47
CA ASP A 155 -4.46 -13.19 -25.28
C ASP A 155 -4.00 -12.50 -26.55
N TRP A 156 -2.68 -12.50 -26.74
CA TRP A 156 -2.07 -12.31 -28.04
C TRP A 156 -2.04 -13.66 -28.74
#